data_AF-A0A3A2ZQJ7-F1
#
_entry.id   AF-A0A3A2ZQJ7-F1
#
_cell.length_a   1.000
_cell.length_b   1.000
_cell.length_c   1.000
_cell.angle_alpha   90.00
_cell.angle_beta   90.00
_cell.angle_gamma   90.00
#
_symmetry.space_group_name_H-M   'P 1'
#
loop_
_entity.id
_entity.type
_entity.pdbx_description
1 polymer ?
#
loop_
_entity_poly.entity_id
_entity_poly.type
_entity_poly.pdbx_seq_one_letter_code
_entity_poly.pdbx_strand_id
1 'polypeptide(L)'
;MNCSDPQFIPAIRSLMEDLTKHVHEEETIDLVKLESSITPEESERLAKSFGRTKMFVPSRSHPSAPNKPPFETAVGLMTAPIDHLADLFRKWPEEALTPNPSVK
;
A
#
# COMPACT_ATOMS: atom_id res chain seq x y z
N MET A 1 10.92 4.28 -16.17
CA MET A 1 11.45 5.60 -15.80
C MET A 1 12.61 5.37 -14.84
N ASN A 2 13.80 5.89 -15.13
CA ASN A 2 14.96 5.80 -14.24
C ASN A 2 15.12 7.10 -13.44
N CYS A 3 15.86 7.07 -12.33
CA CYS A 3 16.02 8.24 -11.46
C CYS A 3 16.74 9.42 -12.13
N SER A 4 17.47 9.17 -13.22
CA SER A 4 18.16 10.18 -14.02
C SER A 4 17.28 10.83 -15.09
N ASP A 5 16.04 10.35 -15.29
CA ASP A 5 15.11 10.93 -16.24
C ASP A 5 14.67 12.34 -15.77
N PRO A 6 14.80 13.39 -16.60
CA PRO A 6 14.31 14.73 -16.25
C PRO A 6 12.83 14.78 -15.84
N GLN A 7 12.02 13.82 -16.31
CA GLN A 7 10.60 13.72 -15.98
C GLN A 7 10.32 12.94 -14.68
N PHE A 8 11.33 12.29 -14.08
CA PHE A 8 11.15 11.46 -12.88
C PHE A 8 10.57 12.27 -11.71
N ILE A 9 11.19 13.40 -11.38
CA ILE A 9 10.74 14.24 -10.26
C ILE A 9 9.37 14.87 -10.54
N PRO A 10 9.10 15.47 -11.72
CA PRO A 10 7.76 15.93 -12.06
C PRO A 10 6.67 14.87 -11.92
N ALA A 11 6.92 13.65 -12.39
CA ALA A 11 5.94 12.56 -12.31
C ALA A 11 5.64 12.15 -10.85
N ILE A 12 6.66 12.06 -10.00
CA ILE A 12 6.48 11.78 -8.57
C ILE A 12 5.68 12.87 -7.87
N ARG A 13 5.95 14.16 -8.18
CA ARG A 13 5.18 15.25 -7.58
C ARG A 13 3.71 15.19 -7.96
N SER A 14 3.41 15.02 -9.26
CA SER A 14 2.03 14.89 -9.73
C SER A 14 1.31 13.72 -9.05
N LEU A 15 1.97 12.56 -8.95
CA LEU A 15 1.42 11.40 -8.24
C LEU A 15 1.13 11.70 -6.76
N MET A 16 2.06 12.36 -6.08
CA MET A 16 1.91 12.70 -4.67
C MET A 16 0.85 13.78 -4.44
N GLU A 17 0.69 14.72 -5.36
CA GLU A 17 -0.38 15.73 -5.33
C GLU A 17 -1.76 15.07 -5.40
N ASP A 18 -1.97 14.18 -6.37
CA ASP A 18 -3.22 13.42 -6.52
C ASP A 18 -3.47 12.52 -5.30
N LEU A 19 -2.45 11.78 -4.84
CA LEU A 19 -2.55 10.91 -3.67
C LEU A 19 -2.92 11.68 -2.41
N THR A 20 -2.26 12.82 -2.15
CA THR A 20 -2.51 13.63 -0.95
C THR A 20 -3.93 14.16 -0.92
N LYS A 21 -4.47 14.57 -2.08
CA LYS A 21 -5.86 14.99 -2.20
C LYS A 21 -6.82 13.85 -1.84
N HIS A 22 -6.60 12.66 -2.39
CA HIS A 22 -7.44 11.49 -2.09
C HIS A 22 -7.39 11.09 -0.62
N VAL A 23 -6.21 11.04 0.00
CA VAL A 23 -6.07 10.75 1.44
C VAL A 23 -6.88 11.76 2.26
N HIS A 24 -6.80 13.04 1.93
CA HIS A 24 -7.56 14.07 2.64
C HIS A 24 -9.08 13.89 2.50
N GLU A 25 -9.57 13.59 1.29
CA GLU A 25 -10.98 13.30 1.05
C GLU A 25 -11.45 12.05 1.81
N GLU A 26 -10.67 10.97 1.80
CA GLU A 26 -10.99 9.73 2.53
C GLU A 26 -11.06 9.98 4.04
N GLU A 27 -10.05 10.64 4.62
CA GLU A 27 -9.96 10.88 6.06
C GLU A 27 -11.06 11.80 6.58
N THR A 28 -11.45 12.83 5.81
CA THR A 28 -12.37 13.86 6.28
C THR A 28 -13.82 13.61 5.89
N ILE A 29 -14.07 12.84 4.83
CA ILE A 29 -15.42 12.63 4.28
C ILE A 29 -15.81 11.16 4.36
N ASP A 30 -15.07 10.27 3.70
CA ASP A 30 -15.55 8.92 3.45
C ASP A 30 -15.46 8.03 4.68
N LEU A 31 -14.33 8.03 5.38
CA LEU A 31 -14.14 7.27 6.62
C LEU A 31 -15.07 7.78 7.72
N VAL A 32 -15.29 9.09 7.81
CA VAL A 32 -16.23 9.69 8.77
C VAL A 32 -17.66 9.18 8.52
N LYS A 33 -18.10 9.17 7.25
CA LYS A 33 -19.43 8.64 6.88
C LYS A 33 -19.55 7.15 7.16
N LEU A 34 -18.50 6.37 6.85
CA LEU A 34 -18.46 4.94 7.09
C LEU A 34 -18.60 4.64 8.59
N GLU A 35 -17.75 5.23 9.43
CA GLU A 35 -17.77 5.03 10.89
C GLU A 35 -19.08 5.50 11.52
N SER A 36 -19.69 6.57 10.98
CA SER A 36 -21.02 7.03 11.45
C SER A 36 -22.16 6.08 11.08
N SER A 37 -21.95 5.17 10.12
CA SER A 37 -22.98 4.27 9.58
C SER A 37 -22.87 2.83 10.09
N ILE A 38 -21.83 2.49 10.87
CA ILE A 38 -21.57 1.14 11.36
C ILE A 38 -21.43 1.14 12.89
N THR A 39 -21.62 -0.02 13.52
CA THR A 39 -21.37 -0.14 14.97
C THR A 39 -19.88 -0.41 15.24
N PRO A 40 -19.38 -0.17 16.46
CA PRO A 40 -18.00 -0.49 16.83
C PRO A 40 -17.63 -1.96 16.58
N GLU A 41 -18.55 -2.89 16.85
CA GLU A 41 -18.34 -4.33 16.63
C GLU A 41 -18.21 -4.65 15.14
N GLU A 42 -19.02 -3.99 14.31
CA GLU A 42 -19.00 -4.14 12.86
C GLU A 42 -17.70 -3.56 12.27
N SER A 43 -17.23 -2.41 12.79
CA SER A 43 -15.94 -1.81 12.45
C SER A 43 -14.78 -2.75 12.78
N GLU A 44 -14.75 -3.34 13.99
CA GLU A 44 -13.72 -4.31 14.39
C GLU A 44 -13.72 -5.56 13.49
N ARG A 45 -14.92 -6.06 13.13
CA ARG A 45 -15.08 -7.20 12.22
C ARG A 45 -14.53 -6.88 10.83
N LEU A 46 -14.82 -5.70 10.31
CA LEU A 46 -14.33 -5.24 9.00
C LEU A 46 -12.82 -5.02 9.02
N ALA A 47 -12.25 -4.43 10.07
CA ALA A 47 -10.81 -4.25 10.23
C ALA A 47 -10.06 -5.60 10.22
N LYS A 48 -10.58 -6.60 10.94
CA LYS A 48 -10.05 -7.98 10.91
C LYS A 48 -10.11 -8.57 9.50
N SER A 49 -11.21 -8.35 8.78
CA SER A 49 -11.35 -8.84 7.41
C SER A 49 -10.39 -8.15 6.45
N PHE A 50 -10.25 -6.83 6.55
CA PHE A 50 -9.30 -6.04 5.77
C PHE A 50 -7.86 -6.50 6.02
N GLY A 51 -7.48 -6.72 7.29
CA GLY A 51 -6.16 -7.26 7.65
C GLY A 51 -5.88 -8.62 7.01
N ARG A 52 -6.86 -9.53 6.97
CA ARG A 52 -6.73 -10.81 6.27
C ARG A 52 -6.52 -10.61 4.77
N THR A 53 -7.30 -9.75 4.13
CA THR A 53 -7.16 -9.44 2.70
C THR A 53 -5.81 -8.81 2.39
N LYS A 54 -5.31 -7.94 3.27
CA LYS A 54 -4.00 -7.28 3.12
C LYS A 54 -2.83 -8.28 3.12
N MET A 55 -2.95 -9.44 3.78
CA MET A 55 -1.93 -10.49 3.68
C MET A 55 -1.83 -11.10 2.28
N PHE A 56 -2.85 -10.91 1.45
CA PHE A 56 -2.90 -11.44 0.08
C PHE A 56 -2.62 -10.39 -0.99
N VAL A 57 -2.27 -9.15 -0.62
CA VAL A 57 -1.75 -8.19 -1.60
C VAL A 57 -0.23 -8.30 -1.69
N PRO A 58 0.39 -8.20 -2.88
CA PRO A 58 1.85 -8.20 -3.02
C PRO A 58 2.52 -7.12 -2.15
N SER A 59 3.70 -7.40 -1.58
CA SER A 59 4.44 -6.45 -0.75
C SER A 59 5.13 -5.37 -1.61
N ARG A 60 5.34 -5.67 -2.90
CA ARG A 60 5.85 -4.73 -3.90
C ARG A 60 4.96 -4.66 -5.13
N SER A 61 4.85 -3.46 -5.69
CA SER A 61 4.23 -3.24 -7.00
C SER A 61 5.01 -4.00 -8.07
N HIS A 62 4.45 -5.09 -8.58
CA HIS A 62 5.03 -5.82 -9.70
C HIS A 62 4.62 -5.18 -11.03
N PRO A 63 5.56 -4.97 -11.99
CA PRO A 63 5.24 -4.49 -13.33
C PRO A 63 4.27 -5.40 -14.11
N SER A 64 4.18 -6.66 -13.71
CA SER A 64 3.34 -7.70 -14.29
C SER A 64 1.99 -7.87 -13.59
N ALA A 65 1.69 -7.07 -12.56
CA ALA A 65 0.38 -7.07 -11.94
C ALA A 65 -0.67 -6.59 -12.96
N PRO A 66 -1.72 -7.39 -13.27
CA PRO A 66 -2.77 -6.97 -14.18
C PRO A 66 -3.42 -5.69 -13.65
N ASN A 67 -3.50 -4.67 -14.49
CA ASN A 67 -4.08 -3.37 -14.20
C ASN A 67 -5.50 -3.21 -14.78
N LYS A 68 -6.22 -4.33 -14.98
CA LYS A 68 -7.59 -4.37 -15.54
C LYS A 68 -8.43 -5.53 -14.93
N PRO A 69 -9.72 -5.31 -14.61
CA PRO A 69 -10.65 -6.38 -14.19
C PRO A 69 -10.89 -7.42 -15.31
N PRO A 70 -11.25 -8.69 -15.03
CA PRO A 70 -11.65 -9.32 -13.75
C PRO A 70 -10.55 -10.15 -13.06
N PHE A 71 -9.31 -10.12 -13.58
CA PHE A 71 -8.23 -11.01 -13.13
C PHE A 71 -7.51 -10.55 -11.85
N GLU A 72 -7.83 -9.36 -11.34
CA GLU A 72 -7.26 -8.81 -10.09
C GLU A 72 -7.57 -9.69 -8.87
N THR A 73 -8.75 -10.33 -8.84
CA THR A 73 -9.17 -11.11 -7.67
C THR A 73 -8.52 -12.50 -7.60
N ALA A 74 -8.31 -13.19 -8.74
CA ALA A 74 -7.79 -14.56 -8.73
C ALA A 74 -6.25 -14.63 -8.76
N VAL A 75 -5.60 -13.73 -9.51
CA VAL A 75 -4.13 -13.70 -9.61
C VAL A 75 -3.52 -13.02 -8.39
N GLY A 76 -4.14 -11.94 -7.89
CA GLY A 76 -3.71 -11.25 -6.66
C GLY A 76 -3.69 -12.17 -5.44
N LEU A 77 -4.72 -13.03 -5.29
CA LEU A 77 -4.81 -14.01 -4.21
C LEU A 77 -3.74 -15.12 -4.25
N MET A 78 -3.17 -15.44 -5.42
CA MET A 78 -2.18 -16.52 -5.57
C MET A 78 -0.72 -16.06 -5.50
N THR A 79 -0.42 -14.78 -5.68
CA THR A 79 0.98 -14.28 -5.74
C THR A 79 1.54 -13.76 -4.42
N ALA A 80 0.70 -13.45 -3.43
CA ALA A 80 1.15 -12.88 -2.15
C ALA A 80 1.86 -13.85 -1.17
N PRO A 81 1.56 -15.17 -1.12
CA PRO A 81 2.31 -16.07 -0.24
C PRO A 81 3.80 -16.17 -0.60
N ILE A 82 4.17 -15.97 -1.87
CA ILE A 82 5.55 -16.13 -2.35
C ILE A 82 6.40 -14.89 -2.02
N ASP A 83 5.84 -13.68 -2.15
CA ASP A 83 6.55 -12.42 -1.90
C ASP A 83 6.85 -12.22 -0.40
N HIS A 84 5.89 -12.53 0.47
CA HIS A 84 6.09 -12.49 1.93
C HIS A 84 7.13 -13.51 2.42
N LEU A 85 7.16 -14.72 1.86
CA LEU A 85 8.19 -15.71 2.20
C LEU A 85 9.57 -15.27 1.70
N ALA A 86 9.67 -14.75 0.47
CA ALA A 86 10.94 -14.25 -0.06
C ALA A 86 11.49 -13.05 0.75
N ASP A 87 10.62 -12.16 1.23
CA ASP A 87 11.02 -11.03 2.09
C ASP A 87 11.48 -11.47 3.49
N LEU A 88 10.87 -12.51 4.08
CA LEU A 88 11.32 -13.07 5.37
C LEU A 88 12.75 -13.62 5.32
N PHE A 89 13.21 -14.10 4.17
CA PHE A 89 14.57 -14.63 3.97
C PHE A 89 15.54 -13.62 3.34
N ARG A 90 15.07 -12.45 2.94
CA ARG A 90 15.92 -11.42 2.31
C ARG A 90 16.51 -10.53 3.41
N LYS A 91 17.85 -10.55 3.54
CA LYS A 91 18.57 -9.60 4.38
C LYS A 91 18.55 -8.21 3.74
N TRP A 92 18.15 -7.21 4.50
CA TRP A 92 18.31 -5.80 4.17
C TRP A 92 19.80 -5.45 4.10
N PRO A 93 20.29 -4.62 3.16
CA PRO A 93 21.71 -4.26 3.09
C PRO A 93 22.13 -3.48 4.36
N GLU A 94 23.22 -3.90 4.99
CA GLU A 94 23.70 -3.34 6.27
C GLU A 94 24.32 -1.93 6.18
N GLU A 95 24.45 -1.32 5.00
CA GLU A 95 25.14 -0.02 4.89
C GLU A 95 24.40 0.97 3.98
N ALA A 96 23.53 1.77 4.59
CA ALA A 96 23.38 3.18 4.25
C ALA A 96 22.86 3.92 5.49
N LEU A 97 23.78 4.59 6.16
CA LEU A 97 23.58 5.45 7.33
C LEU A 97 22.39 6.41 7.13
N THR A 98 21.27 6.13 7.78
CA THR A 98 20.29 7.17 8.14
C THR A 98 20.21 7.21 9.66
N PRO A 99 20.73 8.27 10.31
CA PRO A 99 20.55 8.44 11.74
C PRO A 99 19.06 8.48 12.06
N ASN A 100 18.62 7.66 13.01
CA ASN A 100 17.27 7.66 13.53
C ASN A 100 16.98 9.01 14.22
N PRO A 101 16.04 9.84 13.73
CA PRO A 101 15.76 11.15 14.32
C PRO A 101 14.97 11.08 15.65
N SER A 102 14.63 9.88 16.13
CA SER A 102 13.80 9.68 17.32
C SER A 102 14.60 9.31 18.58
N VAL A 103 15.93 9.45 18.58
CA VAL A 103 16.76 9.31 19.78
C VAL A 103 17.33 10.68 20.13
N LYS A 104 16.80 11.29 21.20
CA LYS A 104 17.44 12.39 21.93
C LYS A 104 18.27 11.83 23.06
#